data_AF-A0A1Z8RFI6-F1
#
_entry.id   AF-A0A1Z8RFI6-F1
#
_cell.length_a   1.000
_cell.length_b   1.000
_cell.length_c   1.000
_cell.angle_alpha   90.00
_cell.angle_beta   90.00
_cell.angle_gamma   90.00
#
_symmetry.space_group_name_H-M   'P 1'
#
loop_
_entity.id
_entity.type
_entity.pdbx_description
1 polymer ?
#
loop_
_entity_poly.entity_id
_entity_poly.type
_entity_poly.pdbx_seq_one_letter_code
_entity_poly.pdbx_strand_id
1 'polypeptide(L)'
;MKSEPIWKAWFAKHGAKLLLFARQQARNPYDAEDLVQEAFVRIWRLYGHTGEVAPGLVYRAIRRLAIDWARSLDRRALREQKAYLDAPLSTAFQHSLESDEKQQALL
;
A
#
# COMPACT_ATOMS: atom_id res chain seq x y z
N MET A 1 16.40 -3.42 -34.65
CA MET A 1 15.62 -4.24 -33.70
C MET A 1 15.98 -3.80 -32.29
N LYS A 2 15.04 -3.27 -31.49
CA LYS A 2 15.35 -2.92 -30.09
C LYS A 2 15.55 -4.23 -29.32
N SER A 3 16.71 -4.42 -28.71
CA SER A 3 16.93 -5.55 -27.81
C SER A 3 15.95 -5.43 -26.64
N GLU A 4 15.34 -6.57 -26.28
CA GLU A 4 14.40 -6.58 -25.18
C GLU A 4 15.14 -6.31 -23.85
N PRO A 5 14.58 -5.51 -22.93
CA PRO A 5 15.24 -5.26 -21.66
C PRO A 5 15.48 -6.56 -20.88
N ILE A 6 16.69 -6.73 -20.35
CA ILE A 6 17.14 -7.94 -19.63
C ILE A 6 16.19 -8.32 -18.49
N TRP A 7 15.57 -7.32 -17.85
CA TRP A 7 14.62 -7.53 -16.76
C TRP A 7 13.39 -8.34 -17.15
N LYS A 8 12.95 -8.26 -18.41
CA LYS A 8 11.75 -8.98 -18.87
C LYS A 8 11.98 -10.47 -18.91
N ALA A 9 13.14 -10.92 -19.42
CA ALA A 9 13.49 -12.34 -19.43
C ALA A 9 13.61 -12.89 -18.00
N TRP A 10 14.22 -12.12 -17.09
CA TRP A 10 14.29 -12.47 -15.68
C TRP A 10 12.89 -12.58 -15.05
N PHE A 11 12.03 -11.58 -15.28
CA PHE A 11 10.69 -11.54 -14.72
C PHE A 11 9.80 -12.65 -15.30
N ALA A 12 9.92 -12.98 -16.59
CA ALA A 12 9.21 -14.12 -17.19
C ALA A 12 9.58 -15.45 -16.50
N LYS A 13 10.84 -15.61 -16.08
CA LYS A 13 11.33 -16.82 -15.41
C LYS A 13 10.88 -16.94 -13.95
N HIS A 14 10.79 -15.82 -13.22
CA HIS A 14 10.59 -15.82 -11.76
C HIS A 14 9.24 -15.24 -11.30
N GLY A 15 8.61 -14.40 -12.11
CA GLY A 15 7.46 -13.58 -11.75
C GLY A 15 6.26 -14.37 -11.23
N ALA A 16 5.90 -15.49 -11.86
CA ALA A 16 4.77 -16.30 -11.43
C ALA A 16 4.94 -16.85 -9.99
N LYS A 17 6.16 -17.27 -9.63
CA LYS A 17 6.47 -17.78 -8.28
C LYS A 17 6.54 -16.66 -7.24
N LEU A 18 6.99 -15.47 -7.65
CA LEU A 18 6.98 -14.28 -6.81
C LEU A 18 5.54 -13.84 -6.51
N LEU A 19 4.67 -13.84 -7.53
CA LEU A 19 3.27 -13.50 -7.38
C LEU A 19 2.51 -14.50 -6.51
N LEU A 20 2.75 -15.80 -6.70
CA LEU A 20 2.18 -16.82 -5.81
C LEU A 20 2.55 -16.58 -4.34
N PHE A 21 3.81 -16.26 -4.07
CA PHE A 21 4.26 -15.93 -2.73
C PHE A 21 3.66 -14.62 -2.21
N ALA A 22 3.60 -13.56 -3.02
CA ALA A 22 3.01 -12.29 -2.63
C ALA A 22 1.53 -12.45 -2.25
N ARG A 23 0.77 -13.28 -2.97
CA ARG A 23 -0.62 -13.62 -2.61
C ARG A 23 -0.75 -14.27 -1.24
N GLN A 24 0.26 -15.03 -0.80
CA GLN A 24 0.28 -15.62 0.54
C GLN A 24 0.68 -14.61 1.62
N GLN A 25 1.36 -13.52 1.26
CA GLN A 25 1.77 -12.46 2.21
C GLN A 25 0.74 -11.33 2.32
N ALA A 26 0.00 -11.07 1.24
CA ALA A 26 -0.96 -9.97 1.14
C ALA A 26 -2.23 -10.26 1.96
N ARG A 27 -2.80 -9.22 2.60
CA ARG A 27 -4.10 -9.31 3.26
C ARG A 27 -5.27 -9.33 2.25
N ASN A 28 -5.05 -8.82 1.03
CA ASN A 28 -6.01 -8.77 -0.07
C ASN A 28 -5.33 -9.25 -1.38
N PRO A 29 -5.99 -10.07 -2.22
CA PRO A 29 -5.47 -10.46 -3.53
C PRO A 29 -5.00 -9.32 -4.43
N TYR A 30 -5.65 -8.14 -4.39
CA TYR A 30 -5.28 -6.99 -5.23
C TYR A 30 -3.92 -6.39 -4.84
N ASP A 31 -3.54 -6.44 -3.56
CA ASP A 31 -2.26 -5.90 -3.08
C ASP A 31 -1.05 -6.73 -3.53
N ALA A 32 -1.28 -7.97 -3.97
CA ALA A 32 -0.20 -8.89 -4.30
C ALA A 32 0.59 -8.47 -5.54
N GLU A 33 -0.08 -7.95 -6.57
CA GLU A 33 0.58 -7.50 -7.80
C GLU A 33 1.42 -6.24 -7.54
N ASP A 34 0.87 -5.30 -6.78
CA ASP A 34 1.59 -4.08 -6.38
C ASP A 34 2.80 -4.38 -5.49
N LEU A 35 2.66 -5.34 -4.55
CA LEU A 35 3.78 -5.81 -3.74
C LEU A 35 4.91 -6.39 -4.59
N VAL A 36 4.59 -7.20 -5.60
CA VAL A 36 5.60 -7.74 -6.52
C VAL A 36 6.23 -6.63 -7.33
N GLN A 37 5.43 -5.72 -7.87
CA GLN A 37 5.93 -4.61 -8.68
C GLN A 37 6.90 -3.74 -7.88
N GLU A 38 6.49 -3.29 -6.70
CA GLU A 38 7.32 -2.43 -5.86
C GLU A 38 8.59 -3.15 -5.38
N ALA A 39 8.47 -4.39 -4.90
CA ALA A 39 9.62 -5.18 -4.48
C ALA A 39 10.61 -5.39 -5.64
N PHE A 40 10.09 -5.75 -6.82
CA PHE A 40 10.90 -6.00 -8.00
C PHE A 40 11.62 -4.73 -8.44
N VAL A 41 10.93 -3.60 -8.59
CA VAL A 41 11.54 -2.33 -9.00
C VAL A 41 12.62 -1.89 -8.01
N ARG A 42 12.38 -2.02 -6.70
CA ARG A 42 13.36 -1.68 -5.66
C ARG A 42 14.63 -2.50 -5.79
N ILE A 43 14.51 -3.82 -5.90
CA ILE A 43 15.67 -4.72 -6.01
C ILE A 43 16.36 -4.55 -7.37
N TRP A 44 15.60 -4.39 -8.45
CA TRP A 44 16.14 -4.25 -9.80
C TRP A 44 16.96 -2.95 -9.96
N ARG A 45 16.54 -1.86 -9.33
CA ARG A 45 17.34 -0.62 -9.32
C ARG A 45 18.70 -0.79 -8.65
N LEU A 46 18.81 -1.65 -7.64
CA LEU A 46 20.04 -1.87 -6.89
C LEU A 46 20.97 -2.89 -7.57
N TYR A 47 20.40 -3.98 -8.09
CA TYR A 47 21.15 -5.16 -8.53
C TYR A 47 20.93 -5.54 -10.00
N GLY A 48 20.03 -4.87 -10.72
CA GLY A 48 19.61 -5.23 -12.07
C GLY A 48 20.63 -4.94 -13.17
N HIS A 49 21.73 -4.25 -12.86
CA HIS A 49 22.78 -3.93 -13.83
C HIS A 49 23.52 -5.19 -14.33
N THR A 50 23.57 -6.27 -13.54
CA THR A 50 24.17 -7.55 -13.93
C THR A 50 23.22 -8.46 -14.69
N GLY A 51 21.90 -8.20 -14.64
CA GLY A 51 20.87 -9.11 -15.16
C GLY A 51 20.64 -10.38 -14.35
N GLU A 52 21.49 -10.67 -13.36
CA GLU A 52 21.46 -11.87 -12.53
C GLU A 52 21.05 -11.56 -11.08
N VAL A 53 19.86 -10.98 -10.92
CA VAL A 53 19.31 -10.71 -9.59
C VAL A 53 18.92 -12.03 -8.92
N ALA A 54 19.44 -12.30 -7.72
CA ALA A 54 19.02 -13.45 -6.93
C ALA A 54 17.53 -13.31 -6.53
N PRO A 55 16.63 -14.25 -6.90
CA PRO A 55 15.20 -14.15 -6.58
C PRO A 55 14.90 -14.00 -5.08
N GLY A 56 15.75 -14.58 -4.23
CA GLY A 56 15.65 -14.46 -2.77
C GLY A 56 15.64 -13.02 -2.25
N LEU A 57 16.31 -12.10 -2.94
CA LEU A 57 16.27 -10.67 -2.61
C LEU A 57 14.87 -10.09 -2.82
N VAL A 58 14.19 -10.49 -3.89
CA VAL A 58 12.82 -10.04 -4.19
C VAL A 58 11.82 -10.68 -3.22
N TYR A 59 11.95 -11.98 -2.91
CA TYR A 59 11.14 -12.64 -1.87
C TYR A 59 11.24 -11.92 -0.51
N ARG A 60 12.46 -11.59 -0.09
CA ARG A 60 12.70 -10.85 1.16
C ARG A 60 12.05 -9.47 1.11
N ALA A 61 12.17 -8.76 -0.02
CA ALA A 61 11.58 -7.44 -0.21
C ALA A 61 10.05 -7.49 -0.16
N ILE A 62 9.41 -8.46 -0.83
CA ILE A 62 7.96 -8.68 -0.79
C ILE A 62 7.48 -8.86 0.66
N ARG A 63 8.12 -9.76 1.42
CA ARG A 63 7.71 -10.02 2.81
C ARG A 63 7.81 -8.77 3.69
N ARG A 64 8.89 -8.01 3.55
CA ARG A 64 9.08 -6.78 4.32
C ARG A 64 8.03 -5.73 3.96
N LEU A 65 7.79 -5.52 2.67
CA LEU A 65 6.77 -4.59 2.19
C LEU A 65 5.38 -4.96 2.69
N ALA A 66 4.99 -6.23 2.63
CA ALA A 66 3.70 -6.69 3.12
C ALA A 66 3.49 -6.37 4.62
N ILE A 67 4.53 -6.60 5.44
CA ILE A 67 4.50 -6.27 6.87
C ILE A 67 4.39 -4.76 7.09
N ASP A 68 5.18 -3.97 6.34
CA ASP A 68 5.18 -2.52 6.48
C ASP A 68 3.84 -1.90 6.05
N TRP A 69 3.23 -2.42 4.98
CA TRP A 69 1.89 -2.05 4.51
C TRP A 69 0.82 -2.39 5.54
N ALA A 70 0.82 -3.62 6.04
CA ALA A 70 -0.10 -4.06 7.10
C ALA A 70 -0.04 -3.13 8.32
N ARG A 71 1.16 -2.83 8.81
CA ARG A 71 1.36 -1.91 9.94
C ARG A 71 0.90 -0.48 9.62
N SER A 72 1.09 -0.02 8.38
CA SER A 72 0.66 1.31 7.94
C SER A 72 -0.87 1.42 7.90
N LEU A 73 -1.54 0.39 7.40
CA LEU A 73 -3.01 0.31 7.40
C LEU A 73 -3.55 0.28 8.83
N ASP A 74 -2.97 -0.54 9.71
CA ASP A 74 -3.39 -0.63 11.12
C ASP A 74 -3.24 0.74 11.82
N ARG A 75 -2.11 1.43 11.64
CA ARG A 75 -1.92 2.79 12.17
C ARG A 75 -2.88 3.81 11.58
N ARG A 76 -3.25 3.67 10.30
CA ARG A 76 -4.22 4.56 9.66
C ARG A 76 -5.61 4.35 10.26
N ALA A 77 -6.06 3.10 10.37
CA ALA A 77 -7.35 2.76 10.97
C ALA A 77 -7.47 3.29 12.41
N LEU A 78 -6.44 3.14 13.23
CA LEU A 78 -6.42 3.69 14.60
C LEU A 78 -6.52 5.22 14.63
N ARG A 79 -5.81 5.92 13.73
CA ARG A 79 -5.89 7.39 13.65
C ARG A 79 -7.27 7.86 13.19
N GLU A 80 -7.85 7.19 12.19
CA GLU A 80 -9.17 7.52 11.66
C GLU A 80 -10.27 7.25 12.69
N GLN A 81 -10.19 6.11 13.41
CA GLN A 81 -11.10 5.81 14.51
C GLN A 81 -11.00 6.85 15.63
N LYS A 82 -9.78 7.22 16.03
CA LYS A 82 -9.58 8.27 17.04
C LYS A 82 -10.19 9.59 16.59
N ALA A 83 -9.91 10.02 15.35
CA ALA A 83 -10.47 11.26 14.81
C ALA A 83 -12.00 11.24 14.78
N TYR A 84 -12.60 10.10 14.43
CA TYR A 84 -14.05 9.92 14.45
C TYR A 84 -14.65 10.01 15.85
N LEU A 85 -13.96 9.49 16.87
CA LEU A 85 -14.42 9.59 18.27
C LEU A 85 -14.25 11.00 18.83
N ASP A 86 -13.15 11.68 18.50
CA ASP A 86 -12.85 13.04 18.98
C ASP A 86 -13.80 14.08 18.34
N ALA A 87 -14.20 13.88 17.08
CA ALA A 87 -15.14 14.74 16.37
C ALA A 87 -15.98 13.90 15.39
N PRO A 88 -17.14 13.37 15.81
CA PRO A 88 -18.01 12.60 14.95
C PRO A 88 -18.38 13.38 13.69
N LEU A 89 -18.40 12.73 12.53
CA LEU A 89 -18.83 13.39 11.28
C LEU A 89 -20.27 13.94 11.38
N SER A 90 -21.09 13.41 12.30
CA SER A 90 -22.42 13.94 12.62
C SER A 90 -22.39 15.35 13.20
N THR A 91 -21.32 15.75 13.89
CA THR A 91 -21.14 17.12 14.40
C THR A 91 -20.38 18.00 13.39
N ALA A 92 -19.61 17.42 12.47
CA ALA A 92 -18.86 18.17 11.46
C ALA A 92 -19.76 18.95 10.47
N PHE A 93 -21.01 18.50 10.27
CA PHE A 93 -22.02 19.19 9.45
C PHE A 93 -23.13 19.86 10.29
N GLN A 94 -23.00 19.91 11.62
CA GLN A 94 -23.90 20.74 12.42
C GLN A 94 -23.55 22.20 12.17
N HIS A 95 -24.46 22.94 11.55
CA HIS A 95 -24.39 24.41 11.48
C HIS A 95 -24.69 24.98 12.88
N SER A 96 -23.70 24.90 13.78
CA SER A 96 -23.84 25.45 15.13
C SER A 96 -24.18 26.94 15.07
N LEU A 97 -23.57 27.68 14.13
CA LEU A 97 -23.89 29.08 13.85
C LEU A 97 -25.38 29.32 13.55
N GLU A 98 -25.99 28.53 12.67
CA GLU A 98 -27.41 28.69 12.33
C GLU A 98 -28.32 28.34 13.53
N SER A 99 -27.90 27.35 14.33
CA SER A 99 -28.63 26.96 15.54
C SER A 99 -28.56 28.04 16.62
N ASP A 100 -27.37 28.62 16.81
CA ASP A 100 -27.10 29.70 17.76
C ASP A 100 -27.85 30.99 17.36
N GLU A 101 -27.87 31.35 16.08
CA GLU A 101 -28.63 32.50 15.55
C GLU A 101 -30.15 32.32 15.76
N LYS A 102 -30.69 31.11 15.51
CA LYS A 102 -32.10 30.81 15.77
C LYS A 102 -32.45 30.89 17.25
N GLN A 103 -31.57 30.42 18.15
CA GLN A 103 -31.79 30.55 19.59
C GLN A 103 -31.77 32.00 20.05
N GLN A 104 -30.89 32.84 19.50
CA GLN A 104 -30.86 34.27 19.82
C GLN A 104 -32.09 35.03 19.31
N ALA A 105 -32.63 34.66 18.15
CA ALA A 105 -33.83 35.28 17.58
C ALA A 105 -35.14 34.91 18.33
N LEU A 106 -35.11 33.89 19.19
CA LEU A 106 -36.24 33.44 20.00
C LEU A 106 -36.28 34.06 21.41
N LEU A 107 -35.26 34.85 21.79
CA LEU A 107 -35.16 35.60 23.05
C LEU A 107 -35.49 37.08 22.83
#